data_AF-A0A084Z184-F1
#
_entry.id   AF-A0A084Z184-F1
#
_cell.length_a   1.000
_cell.length_b   1.000
_cell.length_c   1.000
_cell.angle_alpha   90.00
_cell.angle_beta   90.00
_cell.angle_gamma   90.00
#
_symmetry.space_group_name_H-M   'P 1'
#
loop_
_entity.id
_entity.type
_entity.pdbx_description
1 polymer ?
#
loop_
_entity_poly.entity_id
_entity_poly.type
_entity_poly.pdbx_seq_one_letter_code
_entity_poly.pdbx_strand_id
1 'polypeptide(L)'
;ISFYLLYRITSLLDGRRLVIFMDEFWKWLRDPVFKDFAYNRLKTIRKLNGMLVVGTQSPAEIIQDDIAPAVIEQCGTQILAANPGADRVHYVDGMKFEPEVFDVVKHLDPQARQYVVVKNQFRRGDIRRFAARVTLDLSGIGKYTKVMSG
;
A
#
# COMPACT_ATOMS: atom_id res chain seq x y z
N ILE A 1 -4.07 9.35 22.89
CA ILE A 1 -3.28 9.87 21.76
C ILE A 1 -4.01 9.71 20.42
N SER A 2 -4.65 8.56 20.16
CA SER A 2 -5.45 8.25 18.97
C SER A 2 -6.46 9.33 18.57
N PHE A 3 -7.32 9.74 19.51
CA PHE A 3 -8.34 10.77 19.26
C PHE A 3 -7.76 12.14 18.89
N TYR A 4 -6.65 12.55 19.49
CA TYR A 4 -6.01 13.83 19.18
C TYR A 4 -5.43 13.83 17.76
N LEU A 5 -4.74 12.75 17.38
CA LEU A 5 -4.22 12.61 16.02
C LEU A 5 -5.35 12.61 14.98
N LEU A 6 -6.42 11.86 15.24
CA LEU A 6 -7.60 11.85 14.37
C LEU A 6 -8.22 13.24 14.23
N TYR A 7 -8.39 13.96 15.32
CA TYR A 7 -8.91 15.34 15.31
C TYR A 7 -8.03 16.29 14.46
N ARG A 8 -6.70 16.20 14.61
CA ARG A 8 -5.77 17.01 13.82
C ARG A 8 -5.82 16.65 12.35
N ILE A 9 -5.86 15.36 12.01
CA ILE A 9 -5.97 14.88 10.63
C ILE A 9 -7.29 15.32 10.00
N THR A 10 -8.41 15.18 10.70
CA THR A 10 -9.73 15.58 10.17
C THR A 10 -9.85 17.09 10.00
N SER A 11 -9.21 17.88 10.86
CA SER A 11 -9.17 19.34 10.72
C SER A 11 -8.35 19.80 9.50
N LEU A 12 -7.46 18.95 8.98
CA LEU A 12 -6.70 19.20 7.74
C LEU A 12 -7.47 18.77 6.48
N LEU A 13 -8.61 18.08 6.61
CA LEU A 13 -9.48 17.70 5.49
C LEU A 13 -10.43 18.85 5.11
N ASP A 14 -9.87 20.03 4.88
CA ASP A 14 -10.59 21.27 4.55
C ASP A 14 -10.70 21.54 3.04
N GLY A 15 -10.42 20.53 2.22
CA GLY A 15 -10.44 20.60 0.74
C GLY A 15 -9.06 20.81 0.11
N ARG A 16 -8.03 21.14 0.91
CA ARG A 16 -6.64 21.13 0.43
C ARG A 16 -6.17 19.71 0.14
N ARG A 17 -5.13 19.59 -0.70
CA ARG A 17 -4.49 18.30 -0.99
C ARG A 17 -3.84 17.76 0.27
N LEU A 18 -4.27 16.58 0.70
CA LEU A 18 -3.71 15.90 1.88
C LEU A 18 -3.29 14.47 1.53
N VAL A 19 -2.08 14.09 1.91
CA VAL A 19 -1.65 12.69 1.87
C VAL A 19 -1.47 12.21 3.30
N ILE A 20 -2.15 11.13 3.66
CA ILE A 20 -2.04 10.49 4.96
C ILE A 20 -1.25 9.21 4.76
N PHE A 21 -0.08 9.13 5.39
CA PHE A 21 0.73 7.92 5.44
C PHE A 21 0.45 7.17 6.75
N MET A 22 0.04 5.92 6.64
CA MET A 22 -0.17 5.01 7.75
C MET A 22 0.79 3.83 7.61
N ASP A 23 1.96 3.97 8.22
CA ASP A 23 2.93 2.89 8.30
C ASP A 23 2.56 1.88 9.39
N GLU A 24 2.97 0.63 9.21
CA GLU A 24 2.54 -0.51 10.03
C GLU A 24 1.00 -0.57 10.19
N PHE A 25 0.30 -0.49 9.05
CA PHE A 25 -1.15 -0.32 8.97
C PHE A 25 -1.93 -1.29 9.87
N TRP A 26 -1.50 -2.55 9.97
CA TRP A 26 -2.12 -3.57 10.81
C TRP A 26 -2.20 -3.17 12.30
N LYS A 27 -1.23 -2.40 12.81
CA LYS A 27 -1.25 -1.92 14.21
C LYS A 27 -2.41 -0.97 14.44
N TRP A 28 -2.70 -0.10 13.47
CA TRP A 28 -3.78 0.87 13.56
C TRP A 28 -5.16 0.22 13.49
N LEU A 29 -5.27 -0.94 12.84
CA LEU A 29 -6.52 -1.72 12.79
C LEU A 29 -6.90 -2.33 14.14
N ARG A 30 -5.96 -2.46 15.09
CA ARG A 30 -6.24 -2.97 16.45
C ARG A 30 -6.97 -1.95 17.34
N ASP A 31 -6.94 -0.66 16.98
CA ASP A 31 -7.71 0.38 17.66
C ASP A 31 -9.05 0.58 16.91
N PRO A 32 -10.21 0.26 17.51
CA PRO A 32 -11.51 0.33 16.84
C PRO A 32 -11.83 1.70 16.23
N VAL A 33 -11.34 2.78 16.84
CA VAL A 33 -11.59 4.15 16.37
C VAL A 33 -10.78 4.43 15.09
N PHE A 34 -9.51 4.01 15.07
CA PHE A 34 -8.68 4.14 13.87
C PHE A 34 -9.14 3.22 12.75
N LYS A 35 -9.60 2.03 13.10
CA LYS A 35 -10.17 1.08 12.15
C LYS A 35 -11.38 1.67 11.44
N ASP A 36 -12.34 2.20 12.18
CA ASP A 36 -13.51 2.88 11.61
C ASP A 36 -13.09 4.10 10.77
N PHE A 37 -12.14 4.90 11.26
CA PHE A 37 -11.59 6.01 10.49
C PHE A 37 -10.98 5.55 9.16
N ALA A 38 -10.12 4.53 9.18
CA ALA A 38 -9.45 4.01 8.00
C ALA A 38 -10.47 3.46 6.99
N TYR A 39 -11.46 2.69 7.45
CA TYR A 39 -12.52 2.14 6.60
C TYR A 39 -13.33 3.25 5.91
N ASN A 40 -13.75 4.25 6.67
CA ASN A 40 -14.50 5.38 6.13
C ASN A 40 -13.66 6.22 5.18
N ARG A 41 -12.37 6.45 5.48
CA ARG A 41 -11.48 7.24 4.64
C ARG A 41 -11.05 6.52 3.36
N LEU A 42 -10.81 5.21 3.38
CA LEU A 42 -10.56 4.44 2.15
C LEU A 42 -11.62 4.70 1.07
N LYS A 43 -12.89 4.87 1.46
CA LYS A 43 -14.03 5.13 0.55
C LYS A 43 -14.24 6.62 0.22
N THR A 44 -13.90 7.53 1.13
CA THR A 44 -14.29 8.95 1.03
C THR A 44 -13.14 9.90 0.74
N ILE A 45 -11.89 9.51 0.99
CA ILE A 45 -10.73 10.42 0.97
C ILE A 45 -10.56 11.13 -0.39
N ARG A 46 -10.88 10.44 -1.50
CA ARG A 46 -10.81 11.01 -2.85
C ARG A 46 -11.78 12.17 -3.04
N LYS A 47 -12.96 12.14 -2.40
CA LYS A 47 -13.94 13.24 -2.44
C LYS A 47 -13.44 14.48 -1.69
N LEU A 48 -12.51 14.29 -0.76
CA LEU A 48 -11.90 15.33 0.06
C LEU A 48 -10.56 15.81 -0.48
N ASN A 49 -10.26 15.53 -1.77
CA ASN A 49 -8.98 15.88 -2.40
C ASN A 49 -7.76 15.27 -1.68
N GLY A 50 -7.96 14.12 -1.02
CA GLY A 50 -6.91 13.44 -0.27
C GLY A 50 -6.53 12.08 -0.82
N MET A 51 -5.41 11.56 -0.32
CA MET A 51 -4.90 10.22 -0.60
C MET A 51 -4.49 9.53 0.69
N LEU A 52 -4.83 8.25 0.82
CA LEU A 52 -4.35 7.39 1.89
C LEU A 52 -3.27 6.47 1.33
N VAL A 53 -2.13 6.40 2.01
CA VAL A 53 -1.03 5.48 1.73
C VAL A 53 -0.85 4.57 2.94
N VAL A 54 -1.13 3.28 2.75
CA VAL A 54 -0.98 2.27 3.80
C VAL A 54 0.27 1.45 3.54
N GLY A 55 1.14 1.35 4.54
CA GLY A 55 2.34 0.52 4.53
C GLY A 55 2.17 -0.68 5.46
N THR A 56 2.54 -1.87 5.01
CA THR A 56 2.62 -3.05 5.88
C THR A 56 3.74 -3.98 5.45
N GLN A 57 4.35 -4.63 6.43
CA GLN A 57 5.24 -5.78 6.20
C GLN A 57 4.49 -7.11 6.34
N SER A 58 3.30 -7.10 6.96
CA SER A 58 2.45 -8.27 7.18
C SER A 58 1.14 -8.14 6.40
N PRO A 59 1.08 -8.67 5.16
CA PRO A 59 -0.19 -8.78 4.44
C PRO A 59 -1.14 -9.78 5.12
N ALA A 60 -0.59 -10.77 5.84
CA ALA A 60 -1.36 -11.78 6.58
C ALA A 60 -2.29 -11.16 7.65
N GLU A 61 -1.79 -10.17 8.38
CA GLU A 61 -2.58 -9.47 9.41
C GLU A 61 -3.69 -8.61 8.77
N ILE A 62 -3.44 -8.06 7.57
CA ILE A 62 -4.48 -7.28 6.87
C ILE A 62 -5.61 -8.19 6.40
N ILE A 63 -5.31 -9.32 5.77
CA ILE A 63 -6.34 -10.19 5.18
C ILE A 63 -7.26 -10.86 6.21
N GLN A 64 -6.81 -10.99 7.46
CA GLN A 64 -7.59 -11.52 8.57
C GLN A 64 -8.54 -10.48 9.18
N ASP A 65 -8.31 -9.19 8.89
CA ASP A 65 -9.12 -8.11 9.41
C ASP A 65 -10.40 -7.91 8.55
N ASP A 66 -11.52 -7.55 9.19
CA ASP A 66 -12.79 -7.30 8.50
C ASP A 66 -12.73 -6.15 7.47
N ILE A 67 -11.73 -5.27 7.54
CA ILE A 67 -11.51 -4.17 6.60
C ILE A 67 -10.81 -4.63 5.32
N ALA A 68 -10.28 -5.85 5.27
CA ALA A 68 -9.49 -6.36 4.14
C ALA A 68 -10.15 -6.14 2.77
N PRO A 69 -11.46 -6.40 2.58
CA PRO A 69 -12.11 -6.18 1.28
C PRO A 69 -12.03 -4.72 0.84
N ALA A 70 -12.21 -3.78 1.77
CA ALA A 70 -12.12 -2.34 1.46
C ALA A 70 -10.67 -1.92 1.15
N VAL A 71 -9.68 -2.47 1.84
CA VAL A 71 -8.27 -2.21 1.52
C VAL A 71 -7.94 -2.71 0.12
N ILE A 72 -8.27 -3.96 -0.19
CA ILE A 72 -7.99 -4.59 -1.49
C ILE A 72 -8.69 -3.84 -2.63
N GLU A 73 -9.96 -3.46 -2.46
CA GLU A 73 -10.75 -2.79 -3.49
C GLU A 73 -10.34 -1.32 -3.69
N GLN A 74 -10.11 -0.58 -2.60
CA GLN A 74 -9.88 0.87 -2.67
C GLN A 74 -8.42 1.23 -2.94
N CYS A 75 -7.46 0.37 -2.55
CA CYS A 75 -6.04 0.55 -2.87
C CYS A 75 -5.74 0.11 -4.31
N GLY A 76 -6.22 0.90 -5.28
CA GLY A 76 -6.08 0.61 -6.71
C GLY A 76 -4.67 0.79 -7.28
N THR A 77 -3.68 1.16 -6.47
CA THR A 77 -2.25 1.16 -6.82
C THR A 77 -1.48 0.59 -5.65
N GLN A 78 -0.69 -0.43 -5.91
CA GLN A 78 0.01 -1.21 -4.90
C GLN A 78 1.46 -1.37 -5.35
N ILE A 79 2.40 -1.15 -4.43
CA ILE A 79 3.84 -1.24 -4.68
C ILE A 79 4.35 -2.36 -3.79
N LEU A 80 4.82 -3.44 -4.42
CA LEU A 80 5.29 -4.64 -3.73
C LEU A 80 6.81 -4.66 -3.79
N ALA A 81 7.44 -4.64 -2.61
CA ALA A 81 8.86 -4.90 -2.48
C ALA A 81 9.15 -6.42 -2.55
N ALA A 82 10.41 -6.78 -2.72
CA ALA A 82 10.86 -8.17 -2.63
C ALA A 82 10.41 -8.79 -1.30
N ASN A 83 9.83 -9.99 -1.36
CA ASN A 83 9.50 -10.76 -0.17
C ASN A 83 9.81 -12.25 -0.40
N PRO A 84 11.03 -12.71 -0.07
CA PRO A 84 11.41 -14.13 -0.17
C PRO A 84 10.51 -15.05 0.67
N GLY A 85 9.97 -14.52 1.78
CA GLY A 85 9.03 -15.19 2.66
C GLY A 85 7.57 -15.10 2.21
N ALA A 86 7.29 -14.63 1.00
CA ALA A 86 5.92 -14.51 0.52
C ALA A 86 5.19 -15.87 0.50
N ASP A 87 3.99 -15.86 1.06
CA ASP A 87 3.07 -17.00 1.07
C ASP A 87 1.99 -16.82 0.00
N ARG A 88 1.77 -17.87 -0.79
CA ARG A 88 0.79 -17.86 -1.87
C ARG A 88 -0.64 -17.67 -1.34
N VAL A 89 -0.97 -18.24 -0.17
CA VAL A 89 -2.29 -18.09 0.47
C VAL A 89 -2.56 -16.61 0.78
N HIS A 90 -1.56 -15.88 1.24
CA HIS A 90 -1.75 -14.46 1.58
C HIS A 90 -1.81 -13.58 0.34
N TYR A 91 -0.91 -13.78 -0.63
CA TYR A 91 -0.79 -12.89 -1.78
C TYR A 91 -1.82 -13.20 -2.87
N VAL A 92 -2.00 -14.47 -3.23
CA VAL A 92 -2.90 -14.88 -4.31
C VAL A 92 -4.32 -15.05 -3.77
N ASP A 93 -4.51 -15.84 -2.71
CA ASP A 93 -5.87 -16.16 -2.24
C ASP A 93 -6.47 -15.03 -1.38
N GLY A 94 -5.66 -14.41 -0.52
CA GLY A 94 -6.09 -13.30 0.33
C GLY A 94 -6.16 -11.97 -0.42
N MET A 95 -5.01 -11.45 -0.83
CA MET A 95 -4.88 -10.13 -1.50
C MET A 95 -5.33 -10.12 -2.96
N LYS A 96 -5.62 -11.30 -3.55
CA LYS A 96 -6.10 -11.45 -4.93
C LYS A 96 -5.11 -10.95 -5.98
N PHE A 97 -3.80 -11.09 -5.74
CA PHE A 97 -2.81 -10.87 -6.80
C PHE A 97 -2.78 -12.03 -7.79
N GLU A 98 -2.42 -11.72 -9.02
CA GLU A 98 -2.12 -12.72 -10.04
C GLU A 98 -0.92 -13.60 -9.61
N PRO A 99 -0.95 -14.92 -9.88
CA PRO A 99 0.16 -15.82 -9.53
C PRO A 99 1.52 -15.35 -10.05
N GLU A 100 1.55 -14.76 -11.24
CA GLU A 100 2.78 -14.25 -11.87
C GLU A 100 3.35 -13.05 -11.09
N VAL A 101 2.49 -12.20 -10.51
CA VAL A 101 2.92 -11.09 -9.64
C VAL A 101 3.56 -11.66 -8.37
N PHE A 102 2.94 -12.67 -7.77
CA PHE A 102 3.49 -13.36 -6.61
C PHE A 102 4.85 -13.98 -6.91
N ASP A 103 4.99 -14.68 -8.04
CA ASP A 103 6.24 -15.33 -8.43
C ASP A 103 7.37 -14.30 -8.61
N VAL A 104 7.09 -13.13 -9.21
CA VAL A 104 8.07 -12.04 -9.30
C VAL A 104 8.42 -11.49 -7.92
N VAL A 105 7.44 -11.21 -7.06
CA VAL A 105 7.67 -10.68 -5.70
C VAL A 105 8.54 -11.62 -4.85
N LYS A 106 8.33 -12.94 -4.98
CA LYS A 106 9.06 -13.96 -4.21
C LYS A 106 10.52 -14.11 -4.63
N HIS A 107 10.82 -13.94 -5.92
CA HIS A 107 12.16 -14.15 -6.48
C HIS A 107 12.92 -12.84 -6.76
N LEU A 108 12.30 -11.69 -6.49
CA LEU A 108 12.97 -10.40 -6.56
C LEU A 108 14.13 -10.34 -5.56
N ASP A 109 15.28 -9.87 -6.01
CA ASP A 109 16.42 -9.60 -5.14
C ASP A 109 16.10 -8.37 -4.26
N PRO A 110 16.09 -8.52 -2.92
CA PRO A 110 15.86 -7.40 -1.99
C PRO A 110 16.84 -6.24 -2.17
N GLN A 111 18.05 -6.48 -2.71
CA GLN A 111 19.08 -5.46 -2.92
C GLN A 111 18.97 -4.76 -4.28
N ALA A 112 18.18 -5.29 -5.22
CA ALA A 112 18.12 -4.78 -6.58
C ALA A 112 17.39 -3.42 -6.72
N ARG A 113 16.84 -2.87 -5.64
CA ARG A 113 16.00 -1.64 -5.65
C ARG A 113 14.84 -1.76 -6.65
N GLN A 114 14.29 -2.96 -6.73
CA GLN A 114 13.21 -3.31 -7.64
C GLN A 114 11.91 -3.52 -6.88
N TYR A 115 10.81 -3.16 -7.53
CA TYR A 115 9.46 -3.28 -7.00
C TYR A 115 8.53 -3.78 -8.09
N VAL A 116 7.41 -4.40 -7.70
CA VAL A 116 6.29 -4.66 -8.61
C VAL A 116 5.21 -3.63 -8.33
N VAL A 117 4.86 -2.85 -9.34
CA VAL A 117 3.74 -1.92 -9.28
C VAL A 117 2.53 -2.59 -9.91
N VAL A 118 1.50 -2.81 -9.11
CA VAL A 118 0.20 -3.31 -9.55
C VAL A 118 -0.79 -2.15 -9.54
N LYS A 119 -1.55 -2.01 -10.62
CA LYS A 119 -2.58 -0.98 -10.76
C LYS A 119 -3.86 -1.58 -11.34
N ASN A 120 -4.98 -0.98 -11.00
CA ASN A 120 -6.23 -1.22 -11.73
C ASN A 120 -6.03 -0.94 -13.23
N GLN A 121 -6.90 -1.53 -14.05
CA GLN A 121 -6.88 -1.50 -15.53
C GLN A 121 -6.29 -0.19 -16.09
N PHE A 122 -5.21 -0.30 -16.86
CA PHE A 122 -4.44 0.84 -17.33
C PHE A 122 -5.01 1.42 -18.62
N ARG A 123 -5.65 0.58 -19.45
CA ARG A 123 -6.30 0.95 -20.70
C ARG A 123 -7.75 0.44 -20.73
N ARG A 124 -8.59 1.18 -21.47
CA ARG A 124 -9.97 0.78 -21.72
C ARG A 124 -9.98 -0.54 -22.49
N GLY A 125 -10.58 -1.58 -21.91
CA GLY A 125 -10.64 -2.94 -22.47
C GLY A 125 -9.69 -3.94 -21.82
N ASP A 126 -8.82 -3.52 -20.90
CA ASP A 126 -8.00 -4.45 -20.13
C ASP A 126 -8.91 -5.35 -19.28
N ILE A 127 -8.74 -6.67 -19.40
CA ILE A 127 -9.48 -7.65 -18.61
C ILE A 127 -8.77 -8.04 -17.30
N ARG A 128 -7.48 -7.69 -17.17
CA ARG A 128 -6.62 -8.00 -16.02
C ARG A 128 -6.05 -6.73 -15.41
N ARG A 129 -5.54 -6.81 -14.18
CA ARG A 129 -4.81 -5.70 -13.57
C ARG A 129 -3.50 -5.49 -14.33
N PHE A 130 -3.04 -4.24 -14.36
CA PHE A 130 -1.73 -3.92 -14.88
C PHE A 130 -0.69 -4.24 -13.81
N ALA A 131 0.39 -4.92 -14.19
CA ALA A 131 1.54 -5.15 -13.33
C ALA A 131 2.83 -4.87 -14.09
N ALA A 132 3.78 -4.19 -13.45
CA ALA A 132 5.10 -3.93 -14.01
C ALA A 132 6.18 -4.01 -12.94
N ARG A 133 7.29 -4.66 -13.28
CA ARG A 133 8.52 -4.56 -12.50
C ARG A 133 9.20 -3.23 -12.80
N VAL A 134 9.47 -2.46 -11.77
CA VAL A 134 10.16 -1.17 -11.87
C VAL A 134 11.49 -1.24 -11.12
N THR A 135 12.50 -0.54 -11.63
CA THR A 135 13.79 -0.37 -10.96
C THR A 135 13.93 1.09 -10.57
N LEU A 136 14.25 1.35 -9.31
CA LEU A 136 14.51 2.71 -8.84
C LEU A 136 15.95 3.09 -9.18
N ASP A 137 16.12 3.90 -10.23
CA ASP A 137 17.42 4.45 -10.61
C ASP A 137 17.77 5.65 -9.72
N LEU A 138 18.85 5.50 -8.94
CA LEU A 138 19.36 6.53 -8.03
C LEU A 138 20.59 7.25 -8.61
N SER A 139 20.97 6.97 -9.86
CA SER A 139 22.17 7.54 -10.51
C SER A 139 22.19 9.07 -10.48
N GLY A 140 21.02 9.71 -10.53
CA GLY A 140 20.87 11.18 -10.51
C GLY A 140 20.87 11.84 -9.13
N ILE A 141 20.91 11.09 -8.01
CA ILE A 141 20.73 11.66 -6.65
C ILE A 141 22.06 12.15 -6.02
N GLY A 142 23.19 11.99 -6.72
CA GLY A 142 24.48 12.56 -6.32
C GLY A 142 25.01 12.00 -4.99
N LYS A 143 25.89 12.75 -4.30
CA LYS A 143 26.60 12.31 -3.08
C LYS A 143 25.70 12.10 -1.84
N TYR A 144 24.42 12.47 -1.90
CA TYR A 144 23.52 12.45 -0.74
C TYR A 144 23.00 11.05 -0.36
N THR A 145 23.05 10.08 -1.27
CA THR A 145 22.58 8.70 -1.03
C THR A 145 23.57 7.80 -0.29
N LYS A 146 24.83 8.22 -0.14
CA LYS A 146 25.88 7.39 0.50
C LYS A 146 25.65 7.14 1.99
N VAL A 147 24.67 7.81 2.62
CA VAL A 147 24.39 7.70 4.05
C VAL A 147 23.31 6.66 4.38
N MET A 148 22.51 6.21 3.40
CA MET A 148 21.40 5.27 3.66
C MET A 148 21.47 3.95 2.88
N SER A 149 22.50 3.75 2.06
CA SER A 149 22.85 2.44 1.50
C SER A 149 24.01 1.86 2.32
N GLY A 150 23.69 1.28 3.48
CA GLY A 150 24.57 0.31 4.12
C GLY A 150 24.72 -0.92 3.24
#